data_AF-A0A5D4SGP7-F1
#
_entry.id   AF-A0A5D4SGP7-F1
#
_cell.length_a   1.000
_cell.length_b   1.000
_cell.length_c   1.000
_cell.angle_alpha   90.00
_cell.angle_beta   90.00
_cell.angle_gamma   90.00
#
_symmetry.space_group_name_H-M   'P 1'
#
loop_
_entity.id
_entity.type
_entity.pdbx_description
1 polymer ?
#
loop_
_entity_poly.entity_id
_entity_poly.type
_entity_poly.pdbx_seq_one_letter_code
_entity_poly.pdbx_strand_id
1 'polypeptide(L)' 'MPFTASKGDPAPLFTADAVIDQGIQKVSLQDFQGQWVLLFFYPSDFTFV' A
#
# COMPACT_ATOMS: atom_id res chain seq x y z
N MET A 1 1.73 22.44 -5.08
CA MET A 1 0.89 21.27 -4.76
C MET A 1 1.82 20.23 -4.18
N PRO A 2 1.81 19.93 -2.87
CA PRO A 2 2.74 18.92 -2.37
C PRO A 2 2.32 17.56 -2.95
N PHE A 3 3.26 16.83 -3.54
CA PHE A 3 3.06 15.49 -4.09
C PHE A 3 2.93 14.41 -2.98
N THR A 4 2.35 14.77 -1.84
CA THR A 4 2.38 13.97 -0.59
C THR A 4 0.98 13.83 0.00
N ALA A 5 0.69 12.69 0.61
CA ALA A 5 -0.57 12.47 1.34
C ALA A 5 -0.66 13.41 2.55
N SER A 6 -1.83 14.01 2.78
CA SER A 6 -2.13 14.85 3.94
C SER A 6 -3.32 14.29 4.73
N LYS A 7 -3.37 14.59 6.04
CA LYS A 7 -4.47 14.12 6.89
C LYS A 7 -5.81 14.72 6.42
N GLY A 8 -6.81 13.87 6.23
CA GLY A 8 -8.18 14.28 5.87
C GLY A 8 -8.47 14.22 4.38
N ASP A 9 -7.44 14.17 3.54
CA ASP A 9 -7.60 13.89 2.11
C ASP A 9 -7.92 12.39 1.89
N PRO A 10 -8.63 12.05 0.80
CA PRO A 10 -8.71 10.66 0.37
C PRO A 10 -7.32 10.06 0.19
N ALA A 11 -7.13 8.84 0.69
CA ALA A 11 -5.86 8.14 0.53
C ALA A 11 -5.52 7.98 -0.97
N PRO A 12 -4.25 8.21 -1.38
CA PRO A 12 -3.86 8.07 -2.77
C PRO A 12 -4.12 6.66 -3.30
N LEU A 13 -4.82 6.56 -4.42
CA LEU A 13 -5.10 5.28 -5.05
C LEU A 13 -3.81 4.66 -5.58
N PHE A 14 -3.63 3.38 -5.31
CA PHE A 14 -2.60 2.56 -5.92
C PHE A 14 -3.18 1.23 -6.39
N THR A 15 -2.48 0.61 -7.33
CA THR A 15 -2.69 -0.78 -7.69
C THR A 15 -1.32 -1.38 -7.98
N ALA A 16 -1.00 -2.48 -7.31
CA ALA A 16 0.31 -3.11 -7.39
C ALA A 16 0.18 -4.63 -7.32
N ASP A 17 1.19 -5.32 -7.82
CA ASP A 17 1.33 -6.75 -7.61
C ASP A 17 1.85 -6.99 -6.18
N ALA A 18 1.21 -7.92 -5.47
CA ALA A 18 1.54 -8.28 -4.10
C ALA A 18 1.69 -9.79 -3.97
N VAL A 19 2.55 -10.23 -3.04
CA VAL A 19 2.69 -11.64 -2.69
C VAL A 19 1.68 -11.98 -1.59
N ILE A 20 0.70 -12.83 -1.89
CA ILE A 20 -0.33 -13.32 -0.97
C ILE A 20 -0.37 -14.84 -1.10
N ASP A 21 -0.23 -15.57 0.01
CA ASP A 21 -0.21 -17.03 0.04
C ASP A 21 0.75 -17.66 -0.99
N GLN A 22 1.96 -17.09 -1.12
CA GLN A 22 3.00 -17.48 -2.09
C GLN A 22 2.64 -17.26 -3.57
N GLY A 23 1.48 -16.70 -3.87
CA GLY A 23 1.07 -16.29 -5.22
C GLY A 23 1.24 -14.79 -5.44
N ILE A 24 1.40 -14.39 -6.71
CA ILE A 24 1.33 -12.99 -7.11
C ILE A 24 -0.13 -12.66 -7.42
N GLN A 25 -0.67 -11.66 -6.75
CA GLN A 25 -2.02 -11.16 -6.95
C GLN A 25 -1.99 -9.65 -7.16
N LYS A 26 -2.88 -9.14 -8.01
CA LYS A 26 -3.05 -7.71 -8.22
C LYS A 26 -3.96 -7.16 -7.13
N VAL A 27 -3.48 -6.16 -6.39
CA VAL A 27 -4.18 -5.57 -5.26
C VAL A 27 -4.41 -4.09 -5.50
N SER A 28 -5.63 -3.60 -5.27
CA SER A 28 -5.99 -2.18 -5.27
C SER A 28 -6.37 -1.72 -3.86
N LEU A 29 -6.05 -0.47 -3.52
CA LEU A 29 -6.57 0.15 -2.30
C LEU A 29 -8.11 0.15 -2.26
N GLN A 30 -8.75 0.19 -3.43
CA GLN A 30 -10.20 0.18 -3.57
C GLN A 30 -10.85 -1.13 -3.12
N ASP A 31 -10.11 -2.24 -3.15
CA ASP A 31 -10.62 -3.56 -2.76
C ASP A 31 -10.90 -3.65 -1.25
N PHE A 32 -10.32 -2.74 -0.45
CA PHE A 32 -10.44 -2.69 1.01
C PHE A 32 -11.40 -1.59 1.52
N GLN A 33 -12.28 -1.07 0.66
CA GLN A 33 -13.27 -0.08 1.09
C GLN A 33 -14.16 -0.59 2.23
N GLY A 34 -14.42 0.28 3.22
CA GLY A 34 -15.21 -0.08 4.40
C GLY A 34 -14.40 -0.79 5.50
N GLN A 35 -13.10 -1.02 5.30
CA GLN A 35 -12.20 -1.59 6.29
C GLN A 35 -11.10 -0.58 6.67
N TRP A 36 -10.57 -0.69 7.89
CA TRP A 36 -9.36 0.03 8.27
C TRP A 36 -8.14 -0.63 7.62
N VAL A 37 -7.33 0.16 6.94
CA VAL A 37 -6.11 -0.30 6.25
C VAL A 37 -4.89 0.37 6.88
N LEU A 38 -3.90 -0.45 7.26
CA LEU A 38 -2.58 0.01 7.68
C LEU A 38 -1.58 -0.22 6.54
N LEU A 39 -1.15 0.85 5.88
CA LEU A 39 -0.13 0.81 4.84
C LEU A 39 1.20 1.31 5.41
N PHE A 40 2.25 0.48 5.32
CA PHE A 40 3.60 0.85 5.74
C PHE A 40 4.58 0.71 4.57
N PHE A 41 5.58 1.58 4.55
CA PHE A 41 6.70 1.50 3.61
C PHE A 41 7.96 1.17 4.40
N TYR A 42 8.79 0.30 3.85
CA TYR A 42 10.10 -0.04 4.38
C TYR A 42 11.14 0.06 3.26
N PRO A 43 12.44 0.28 3.57
CA PRO A 43 13.40 0.75 2.58
C PRO A 43 13.86 -0.31 1.58
N SER A 44 14.12 -1.54 2.03
CA SER A 44 14.58 -2.63 1.17
C SER A 44 14.42 -3.98 1.87
N ASP A 45 14.23 -5.02 1.08
CA ASP A 45 14.41 -6.41 1.52
C ASP A 45 15.91 -6.70 1.78
N PHE A 46 16.18 -7.67 2.66
CA PHE A 46 17.51 -8.24 2.93
C PHE A 46 18.62 -7.22 3.25
N THR A 47 18.34 -6.28 4.15
CA THR A 47 19.38 -5.38 4.69
C THR A 47 20.32 -6.12 5.65
N PHE A 48 21.56 -5.66 5.74
CA PHE A 48 22.52 -6.15 6.74
C PHE A 48 22.00 -5.86 8.16
N VAL A 49 22.02 -6.88 9.02
CA VAL A 49 21.69 -6.81 10.45
C VAL A 49 22.91 -7.13 11.31
#